data_AF-A0A838PAR0-F1
#
_entry.id   AF-A0A838PAR0-F1
#
_cell.length_a   1.000
_cell.length_b   1.000
_cell.length_c   1.000
_cell.angle_alpha   90.00
_cell.angle_beta   90.00
_cell.angle_gamma   90.00
#
_symmetry.space_group_name_H-M   'P 1'
#
loop_
_entity.id
_entity.type
_entity.pdbx_description
1 polymer ?
#
loop_
_entity_poly.entity_id
_entity_poly.type
_entity_poly.pdbx_seq_one_letter_code
_entity_poly.pdbx_strand_id
1 'polypeptide(L)'
;MALPHDQVNHPSSYTCYYRAHRKTGKVRGAETNPAETGTLLIEFGTLSKLTGKQIFYDKAKRALVETYNRRSPIGLIGTRFNVETGKWTNTDSHISAEIDSYYEYLLKRVAVW
;
A
#
# COMPACT_ATOMS: atom_id res chain seq x y z
N MET A 1 6.66 7.73 -4.48
CA MET A 1 8.07 7.88 -4.93
C MET A 1 8.40 6.67 -5.78
N ALA A 2 8.83 6.85 -7.02
CA ALA A 2 9.07 5.74 -7.95
C ALA A 2 10.22 4.89 -7.43
N LEU A 3 10.03 3.57 -7.44
CA LEU A 3 11.07 2.59 -7.11
C LEU A 3 12.22 2.69 -8.13
N PRO A 4 13.47 2.44 -7.71
CA PRO A 4 14.60 2.42 -8.63
C PRO A 4 14.39 1.37 -9.74
N HIS A 5 14.97 1.61 -10.93
CA HIS A 5 14.67 0.89 -12.19
C HIS A 5 14.89 -0.64 -12.11
N ASP A 6 15.81 -1.09 -11.25
CA ASP A 6 16.09 -2.50 -10.95
C ASP A 6 14.96 -3.17 -10.13
N GLN A 7 14.19 -2.37 -9.39
CA GLN A 7 13.07 -2.80 -8.55
C GLN A 7 11.72 -2.55 -9.23
N VAL A 8 11.64 -2.41 -10.57
CA VAL A 8 10.38 -2.21 -11.30
C VAL A 8 9.78 -3.53 -11.83
N ASN A 9 10.61 -4.56 -11.96
CA ASN A 9 10.23 -5.87 -12.51
C ASN A 9 10.34 -7.03 -11.50
N HIS A 10 10.72 -6.75 -10.25
CA HIS A 10 10.73 -7.76 -9.18
C HIS A 10 9.29 -8.05 -8.71
N PRO A 11 8.92 -9.27 -8.26
CA PRO A 11 7.58 -9.52 -7.72
C PRO A 11 7.16 -8.55 -6.59
N SER A 12 8.14 -8.02 -5.83
CA SER A 12 7.98 -6.99 -4.78
C SER A 12 7.97 -5.54 -5.29
N SER A 13 8.13 -5.29 -6.60
CA SER A 13 8.19 -3.96 -7.24
C SER A 13 6.88 -3.16 -7.22
N TYR A 14 5.86 -3.71 -6.57
CA TYR A 14 4.51 -3.17 -6.54
C TYR A 14 3.99 -2.97 -5.13
N THR A 15 4.84 -3.20 -4.12
CA THR A 15 4.48 -3.24 -2.71
C THR A 15 5.30 -2.19 -1.94
N CYS A 16 4.66 -1.46 -1.03
CA CYS A 16 5.29 -0.32 -0.35
C CYS A 16 6.19 -0.80 0.80
N TYR A 17 7.50 -0.60 0.70
CA TYR A 17 8.40 -0.81 1.83
C TYR A 17 8.19 0.30 2.87
N TYR A 18 8.37 -0.05 4.15
CA TYR A 18 8.21 0.89 5.27
C TYR A 18 9.10 2.14 5.13
N ARG A 19 10.32 1.99 4.58
CA ARG A 19 11.25 3.10 4.38
C ARG A 19 11.89 3.08 3.00
N ALA A 20 12.05 4.27 2.43
CA ALA A 20 12.85 4.52 1.24
C ALA A 20 13.79 5.71 1.48
N HIS A 21 15.06 5.56 1.10
CA HIS A 21 16.03 6.64 1.19
C HIS A 21 15.81 7.66 0.07
N ARG A 22 15.44 8.89 0.44
CA ARG A 22 15.01 9.95 -0.49
C ARG A 22 15.94 10.19 -1.69
N LYS A 23 17.27 10.19 -1.48
CA LYS A 23 18.24 10.49 -2.55
C LYS A 23 18.62 9.30 -3.41
N THR A 24 18.60 8.09 -2.84
CA THR A 24 19.20 6.91 -3.49
C THR A 24 18.17 5.84 -3.86
N GLY A 25 16.92 5.99 -3.42
CA GLY A 25 15.87 4.99 -3.66
C GLY A 25 16.05 3.69 -2.89
N LYS A 26 17.12 3.53 -2.08
CA LYS A 26 17.35 2.31 -1.30
C LYS A 26 16.19 2.09 -0.32
N VAL A 27 15.54 0.94 -0.41
CA VAL A 27 14.40 0.55 0.43
C VAL A 27 14.84 -0.31 1.62
N ARG A 28 14.09 -0.23 2.73
CA ARG A 28 14.28 -1.05 3.94
C ARG A 28 12.95 -1.26 4.65
N GLY A 29 12.87 -2.36 5.42
CA GLY A 29 11.67 -2.72 6.16
C GLY A 29 10.66 -3.41 5.25
N ALA A 30 10.90 -4.69 4.96
CA ALA A 30 10.01 -5.52 4.16
C ALA A 30 8.71 -5.88 4.93
N GLU A 31 8.67 -5.70 6.25
CA GLU A 31 7.46 -5.82 7.03
C GLU A 31 6.73 -4.48 7.13
N THR A 32 5.47 -4.46 6.73
CA THR A 32 4.59 -3.28 6.68
C THR A 32 3.22 -3.61 7.28
N ASN A 33 2.28 -2.67 7.19
CA ASN A 33 0.91 -2.81 7.66
C ASN A 33 -0.13 -2.25 6.65
N PRO A 34 -1.43 -2.53 6.83
CA PRO A 34 -2.49 -2.03 5.95
C PRO A 34 -2.54 -0.51 5.82
N ALA A 35 -2.33 0.26 6.89
CA ALA A 35 -2.32 1.71 6.84
C ALA A 35 -1.21 2.23 5.88
N GLU A 36 -0.01 1.69 5.98
CA GLU A 36 1.11 2.09 5.11
C GLU A 36 0.88 1.76 3.63
N THR A 37 0.14 0.70 3.33
CA THR A 37 -0.10 0.25 1.94
C THR A 37 -1.40 0.78 1.34
N GLY A 38 -2.40 1.12 2.16
CA GLY A 38 -3.72 1.58 1.71
C GLY A 38 -3.95 3.08 1.75
N THR A 39 -3.15 3.84 2.49
CA THR A 39 -3.44 5.24 2.84
C THR A 39 -2.71 6.24 1.93
N LEU A 40 -2.67 5.97 0.63
CA LEU A 40 -2.06 6.87 -0.38
C LEU A 40 -2.97 7.14 -1.59
N LEU A 41 -4.13 6.49 -1.65
CA LEU A 41 -4.97 6.50 -2.84
C LEU A 41 -5.53 7.89 -3.18
N ILE A 42 -5.84 8.69 -2.16
CA ILE A 42 -6.43 10.03 -2.33
C ILE A 42 -5.36 11.01 -2.82
N GLU A 43 -4.18 11.01 -2.21
CA GLU A 43 -3.04 11.86 -2.57
C GLU A 43 -2.56 11.55 -3.98
N PHE A 44 -2.34 10.26 -4.27
CA PHE A 44 -1.80 9.85 -5.56
C PHE A 44 -2.87 9.91 -6.66
N GLY A 45 -4.15 9.76 -6.31
CA GLY A 45 -5.27 10.06 -7.20
C GLY A 45 -5.32 11.54 -7.58
N THR A 46 -5.20 12.43 -6.59
CA THR A 46 -5.16 13.88 -6.81
C THR A 46 -3.94 14.27 -7.64
N LEU A 47 -2.76 13.72 -7.32
CA LEU A 47 -1.54 13.95 -8.10
C LEU A 47 -1.68 13.48 -9.55
N SER A 48 -2.32 12.32 -9.78
CA SER A 48 -2.59 11.84 -11.14
C SER A 48 -3.49 12.81 -11.92
N LYS A 49 -4.55 13.31 -11.27
CA LYS A 49 -5.47 14.30 -11.87
C LYS A 49 -4.76 15.61 -12.23
N LEU A 50 -3.91 16.11 -11.34
CA LEU A 50 -3.21 17.38 -11.54
C LEU A 50 -2.05 17.29 -12.56
N THR A 51 -1.42 16.12 -12.68
CA THR A 51 -0.25 15.95 -13.57
C THR A 51 -0.57 15.29 -14.90
N GLY A 52 -1.77 14.71 -15.05
CA GLY A 52 -2.12 13.84 -16.18
C GLY A 52 -1.40 12.49 -16.18
N LYS A 53 -0.59 12.18 -15.16
CA LYS A 53 0.21 10.94 -15.10
C LYS A 53 -0.49 9.89 -14.24
N GLN A 54 -1.15 8.94 -14.90
CA GLN A 54 -1.96 7.91 -14.24
C GLN A 54 -1.16 6.93 -13.34
N ILE A 55 0.16 6.84 -13.55
CA ILE A 55 1.06 5.95 -12.80
C ILE A 55 0.96 6.10 -11.27
N PHE A 56 0.67 7.30 -10.75
CA PHE A 56 0.57 7.50 -9.31
C PHE A 56 -0.66 6.77 -8.76
N TYR A 57 -1.84 7.01 -9.32
CA TYR A 57 -3.07 6.36 -8.91
C TYR A 57 -2.99 4.85 -9.06
N ASP A 58 -2.47 4.36 -10.19
CA ASP A 58 -2.41 2.92 -10.47
C ASP A 58 -1.53 2.18 -9.45
N LYS A 59 -0.39 2.78 -9.07
CA LYS A 59 0.50 2.22 -8.04
C LYS A 59 -0.17 2.22 -6.66
N ALA A 60 -0.84 3.31 -6.27
CA ALA A 60 -1.54 3.37 -4.98
C ALA A 60 -2.74 2.42 -4.92
N LYS A 61 -3.54 2.36 -5.99
CA LYS A 61 -4.68 1.44 -6.09
C LYS A 61 -4.23 -0.01 -6.01
N ARG A 62 -3.16 -0.36 -6.71
CA ARG A 62 -2.62 -1.72 -6.69
C ARG A 62 -2.19 -2.12 -5.28
N ALA A 63 -1.43 -1.27 -4.57
CA ALA A 63 -1.02 -1.57 -3.20
C ALA A 63 -2.22 -1.86 -2.27
N LEU A 64 -3.26 -1.02 -2.35
CA LEU A 64 -4.51 -1.22 -1.59
C LEU A 64 -5.22 -2.53 -1.96
N VAL A 65 -5.38 -2.82 -3.27
CA VAL A 65 -6.05 -4.04 -3.75
C VAL A 65 -5.26 -5.30 -3.37
N GLU A 66 -3.93 -5.25 -3.40
CA GLU A 66 -3.08 -6.35 -2.96
C GLU A 66 -3.28 -6.65 -1.47
N THR A 67 -3.34 -5.61 -0.62
CA THR A 67 -3.69 -5.79 0.81
C THR A 67 -5.09 -6.40 0.96
N TYR A 68 -6.08 -5.91 0.21
CA TYR A 68 -7.44 -6.47 0.20
C TYR A 68 -7.46 -7.95 -0.18
N ASN A 69 -6.71 -8.36 -1.20
CA ASN A 69 -6.66 -9.73 -1.69
C ASN A 69 -6.03 -10.72 -0.70
N ARG A 70 -5.30 -10.23 0.32
CA ARG A 70 -4.68 -11.05 1.37
C ARG A 70 -5.59 -11.29 2.58
N ARG A 71 -6.80 -10.71 2.59
CA ARG A 71 -7.75 -10.91 3.69
C ARG A 71 -8.03 -12.39 3.97
N SER A 72 -8.37 -12.69 5.20
CA SER A 72 -8.79 -14.03 5.62
C SER A 72 -10.08 -14.46 4.89
N PRO A 73 -10.43 -15.76 4.92
CA PRO A 73 -11.68 -16.24 4.33
C PRO A 73 -12.94 -15.57 4.90
N ILE A 74 -12.88 -15.06 6.13
CA ILE A 74 -13.97 -14.31 6.78
C ILE A 74 -13.91 -12.79 6.50
N GLY A 75 -12.98 -12.35 5.64
CA GLY A 75 -12.90 -10.98 5.16
C GLY A 75 -12.07 -10.02 6.02
N LEU A 76 -11.37 -10.51 7.05
CA LEU A 76 -10.56 -9.68 7.95
C LEU A 76 -9.13 -9.49 7.45
N ILE A 77 -8.54 -8.35 7.77
CA ILE A 77 -7.17 -7.95 7.42
C ILE A 77 -6.29 -8.05 8.68
N GLY A 78 -5.10 -8.63 8.54
CA GLY A 78 -4.12 -8.72 9.63
C GLY A 78 -3.36 -7.41 9.85
N THR A 79 -2.75 -7.24 11.02
CA THR A 79 -2.00 -6.03 11.36
C THR A 79 -0.71 -5.86 10.57
N ARG A 80 0.09 -6.92 10.37
CA ARG A 80 1.42 -6.80 9.73
C ARG A 80 1.70 -7.92 8.74
N PHE A 81 2.35 -7.59 7.63
CA PHE A 81 2.74 -8.55 6.59
C PHE A 81 4.06 -8.21 5.94
N ASN A 82 4.72 -9.22 5.38
CA ASN A 82 5.93 -9.05 4.61
C ASN A 82 5.60 -8.79 3.13
N VAL A 83 6.07 -7.68 2.58
CA VAL A 83 5.79 -7.20 1.23
C VAL A 83 6.45 -7.98 0.10
N GLU A 84 7.51 -8.71 0.41
CA GLU A 84 8.27 -9.53 -0.54
C GLU A 84 7.64 -10.90 -0.70
N THR A 85 7.17 -11.49 0.41
CA THR A 85 6.55 -12.82 0.43
C THR A 85 5.03 -12.78 0.36
N GLY A 86 4.42 -11.64 0.67
CA GLY A 86 2.98 -11.48 0.81
C GLY A 86 2.36 -12.16 2.04
N LYS A 87 3.15 -12.76 2.93
CA LYS A 87 2.67 -13.50 4.10
C LYS A 87 2.41 -12.57 5.29
N TRP A 88 1.31 -12.79 6.00
CA TRP A 88 1.04 -12.15 7.28
C TRP A 88 2.10 -12.54 8.31
N THR A 89 2.65 -11.55 9.02
CA THR A 89 3.55 -11.72 10.17
C THR A 89 2.84 -11.45 11.49
N ASN A 90 1.75 -10.69 11.48
CA ASN A 90 0.75 -10.62 12.54
C ASN A 90 -0.66 -10.65 11.93
N THR A 91 -1.49 -11.59 12.37
CA THR A 91 -2.86 -11.82 11.89
C THR A 91 -3.94 -11.22 12.79
N ASP A 92 -3.57 -10.53 13.87
CA ASP A 92 -4.51 -9.76 14.67
C ASP A 92 -5.27 -8.76 13.79
N SER A 93 -6.55 -8.55 14.07
CA SER A 93 -7.41 -7.66 13.31
C SER A 93 -8.09 -6.69 14.26
N HIS A 94 -7.93 -5.40 14.01
CA HIS A 94 -8.51 -4.31 14.80
C HIS A 94 -8.72 -3.06 13.94
N ILE A 95 -9.30 -2.02 14.54
CA ILE A 95 -9.54 -0.72 13.90
C ILE A 95 -8.56 0.37 14.36
N SER A 96 -7.59 0.01 15.21
CA SER A 96 -6.60 0.95 15.74
C SER A 96 -5.40 1.13 14.80
N ALA A 97 -4.32 1.74 15.31
CA ALA A 97 -3.07 2.01 14.63
C ALA A 97 -2.59 0.83 13.78
N GLU A 98 -1.95 1.11 12.65
CA GLU A 98 -1.50 0.12 11.64
C GLU A 98 -2.62 -0.38 10.70
N ILE A 99 -3.91 -0.25 11.06
CA ILE A 99 -5.04 -0.65 10.21
C ILE A 99 -6.03 0.51 9.96
N ASP A 100 -6.32 1.32 10.97
CA ASP A 100 -7.27 2.45 10.96
C ASP A 100 -7.56 3.09 9.59
N SER A 101 -6.58 3.77 9.02
CA SER A 101 -6.67 4.62 7.85
C SER A 101 -6.82 3.83 6.55
N TYR A 102 -6.50 2.54 6.54
CA TYR A 102 -6.82 1.65 5.42
C TYR A 102 -8.34 1.63 5.18
N TYR A 103 -9.13 1.45 6.24
CA TYR A 103 -10.59 1.45 6.13
C TYR A 103 -11.14 2.85 5.84
N GLU A 104 -10.54 3.89 6.41
CA GLU A 104 -10.93 5.26 6.06
C GLU A 104 -10.77 5.55 4.57
N TYR A 105 -9.69 5.09 3.95
CA TYR A 105 -9.41 5.35 2.54
C TYR A 105 -10.31 4.54 1.61
N LEU A 106 -10.69 3.33 2.01
CA LEU A 106 -11.72 2.56 1.32
C LEU A 106 -13.04 3.33 1.29
N LEU A 107 -13.47 3.87 2.44
CA LEU A 107 -14.71 4.64 2.54
C LEU A 107 -14.65 5.97 1.79
N LYS A 108 -13.61 6.79 2.06
CA LYS A 108 -13.42 8.11 1.46
C LYS A 108 -13.31 8.01 -0.05
N ARG A 109 -12.71 6.95 -0.60
CA ARG A 109 -12.61 6.81 -2.06
C ARG A 109 -13.95 6.59 -2.73
N VAL A 110 -14.82 5.79 -2.12
CA VAL A 110 -16.19 5.57 -2.59
C VAL A 110 -16.99 6.87 -2.54
N ALA A 111 -16.75 7.71 -1.53
CA ALA A 111 -17.43 9.01 -1.39
C ALA A 111 -16.89 10.13 -2.29
N VAL A 112 -15.67 9.99 -2.84
CA VAL A 112 -14.99 11.03 -3.65
C VAL A 112 -15.11 10.73 -5.17
N TRP A 113 -16.28 10.25 -5.59
CA TRP A 113 -16.71 10.22 -6.99
C TRP A 113 -18.19 10.53 -7.11
#